data_AF-A0A9P4WA40-F1
#
_entry.id   AF-A0A9P4WA40-F1
#
_cell.length_a   1.000
_cell.length_b   1.000
_cell.length_c   1.000
_cell.angle_alpha   90.00
_cell.angle_beta   90.00
_cell.angle_gamma   90.00
#
_symmetry.space_group_name_H-M   'P 1'
#
loop_
_entity.id
_entity.type
_entity.pdbx_description
1 polymer ?
#
loop_
_entity_poly.entity_id
_entity_poly.type
_entity_poly.pdbx_seq_one_letter_code
_entity_poly.pdbx_strand_id
1 'polypeptide(L)'
;MSQTSLPIPRDPTDEGALALFKAVEELFPSKTLGKDKWYILTLAAIVGGGQPSFAPLLYKQLIQRPEHQSPPQRQALMRRLRETLFKLIVIVGVCKPLEAVFDIDAITAPEDKDYSFSREGWQCDEANAKRGWEWQSRLYQGNQGAIDDVLASQRDFGRNSFATEILDEQADHVWTLSV
;
A
#
# COMPACT_ATOMS: atom_id res chain seq x y z
N MET A 1 -26.79 -11.47 38.32
CA MET A 1 -25.57 -11.21 37.52
C MET A 1 -26.03 -10.74 36.15
N SER A 2 -25.87 -9.45 35.84
CA SER A 2 -26.33 -8.86 34.57
C SER A 2 -25.38 -9.29 33.45
N GLN A 3 -25.85 -10.11 32.52
CA GLN A 3 -25.10 -10.44 31.31
C GLN A 3 -25.16 -9.23 30.37
N THR A 4 -24.16 -8.36 30.46
CA THR A 4 -23.95 -7.32 29.46
C THR A 4 -23.34 -7.99 28.23
N SER A 5 -24.18 -8.44 27.29
CA SER A 5 -23.69 -8.93 26.00
C SER A 5 -23.00 -7.79 25.26
N LEU A 6 -21.68 -7.88 25.08
CA LEU A 6 -20.95 -6.94 24.23
C LEU A 6 -21.53 -7.04 22.81
N PRO A 7 -21.93 -5.92 22.17
CA PRO A 7 -22.44 -5.96 20.81
C PRO A 7 -21.34 -6.48 19.88
N ILE A 8 -21.62 -7.59 19.19
CA ILE A 8 -20.72 -8.12 18.17
C ILE A 8 -20.61 -7.06 17.07
N PRO A 9 -19.41 -6.56 16.74
CA PRO A 9 -19.22 -5.63 15.63
C PRO A 9 -19.79 -6.26 14.36
N ARG A 10 -20.62 -5.50 13.62
CA ARG A 10 -21.14 -5.99 12.34
C ARG A 10 -19.99 -6.13 11.35
N ASP A 11 -19.91 -7.26 10.68
CA ASP A 11 -18.98 -7.44 9.58
C ASP A 11 -19.24 -6.37 8.51
N PRO A 12 -18.20 -5.76 7.93
CA PRO A 12 -18.38 -4.79 6.86
C PRO A 12 -19.10 -5.43 5.67
N THR A 13 -20.01 -4.70 5.02
CA THR A 13 -20.72 -5.16 3.82
C THR A 13 -20.23 -4.43 2.57
N ASP A 14 -20.49 -4.99 1.39
CA ASP A 14 -20.19 -4.37 0.11
C ASP A 14 -20.85 -2.99 -0.03
N GLU A 15 -22.11 -2.83 0.39
CA GLU A 15 -22.80 -1.54 0.36
C GLU A 15 -22.13 -0.52 1.28
N GLY A 16 -21.65 -0.96 2.44
CA GLY A 16 -20.91 -0.12 3.38
C GLY A 16 -19.56 0.31 2.80
N ALA A 17 -18.84 -0.60 2.15
CA ALA A 17 -17.58 -0.31 1.48
C ALA A 17 -17.77 0.68 0.32
N LEU A 18 -18.81 0.50 -0.51
CA LEU A 18 -19.14 1.43 -1.59
C LEU A 18 -19.47 2.84 -1.07
N ALA A 19 -20.25 2.92 0.01
CA ALA A 19 -20.55 4.20 0.66
C ALA A 19 -19.27 4.86 1.20
N LEU A 20 -18.37 4.07 1.78
CA LEU A 20 -17.07 4.55 2.25
C LEU A 20 -16.20 5.08 1.10
N PHE A 21 -16.11 4.38 -0.04
CA PHE A 21 -15.28 4.84 -1.16
C PHE A 21 -15.75 6.20 -1.67
N LYS A 22 -17.07 6.37 -1.80
CA LYS A 22 -17.67 7.64 -2.18
C LYS A 22 -17.37 8.73 -1.16
N ALA A 23 -17.52 8.45 0.13
CA ALA A 23 -17.24 9.42 1.19
C ALA A 23 -15.75 9.83 1.20
N VAL A 24 -14.83 8.87 1.04
CA VAL A 24 -13.39 9.18 0.97
C VAL A 24 -13.07 10.04 -0.23
N GLU A 25 -13.61 9.72 -1.41
CA GLU A 25 -13.40 10.54 -2.61
C GLU A 25 -13.92 11.98 -2.43
N GLU A 26 -15.13 12.15 -1.87
CA GLU A 26 -15.73 13.47 -1.63
C GLU A 26 -14.93 14.31 -0.64
N LEU A 27 -14.38 13.67 0.40
CA LEU A 27 -13.59 14.33 1.45
C LEU A 27 -12.11 14.50 1.07
N PHE A 28 -11.62 13.75 0.07
CA PHE A 28 -10.22 13.78 -0.30
C PHE A 28 -9.81 15.17 -0.80
N PRO A 29 -8.68 15.74 -0.34
CA PRO A 29 -8.23 17.08 -0.73
C PRO A 29 -7.66 17.10 -2.16
N SER A 30 -8.52 16.81 -3.13
CA SER A 30 -8.19 16.63 -4.53
C SER A 30 -7.57 17.88 -5.18
N LYS A 31 -7.82 19.07 -4.61
CA LYS A 31 -7.25 20.34 -5.08
C LYS A 31 -5.74 20.43 -4.84
N THR A 32 -5.22 19.81 -3.79
CA THR A 32 -3.79 19.88 -3.42
C THR A 32 -3.04 18.60 -3.75
N LEU A 33 -3.69 17.43 -3.60
CA LEU A 33 -3.03 16.13 -3.80
C LEU A 33 -3.30 15.50 -5.17
N GLY A 34 -4.29 16.00 -5.92
CA GLY A 34 -4.71 15.44 -7.21
C GLY A 34 -5.93 14.53 -7.08
N LYS A 35 -6.82 14.57 -8.09
CA LYS A 35 -8.10 13.85 -8.11
C LYS A 35 -7.97 12.33 -8.22
N ASP A 36 -6.80 11.85 -8.62
CA ASP A 36 -6.52 10.46 -8.97
C ASP A 36 -5.73 9.72 -7.88
N LYS A 37 -5.72 10.23 -6.64
CA LYS A 37 -4.90 9.67 -5.54
C LYS A 37 -5.70 9.16 -4.34
N TRP A 38 -6.98 9.49 -4.25
CA TRP A 38 -7.84 9.12 -3.11
C TRP A 38 -7.90 7.59 -2.90
N TYR A 39 -7.93 6.83 -4.01
CA TYR A 39 -8.03 5.37 -3.96
C TYR A 39 -6.74 4.70 -3.47
N ILE A 40 -5.58 5.38 -3.54
CA ILE A 40 -4.31 4.87 -3.01
C ILE A 40 -4.40 4.79 -1.48
N LEU A 41 -4.83 5.89 -0.83
CA LEU A 41 -5.05 5.90 0.62
C LEU A 41 -6.14 4.91 1.03
N THR A 42 -7.22 4.87 0.25
CA THR A 42 -8.35 3.96 0.50
C THR A 42 -7.91 2.50 0.46
N LEU A 43 -7.18 2.10 -0.59
CA LEU A 43 -6.65 0.75 -0.72
C LEU A 43 -5.70 0.39 0.42
N ALA A 44 -4.77 1.29 0.74
CA ALA A 44 -3.82 1.08 1.83
C ALA A 44 -4.53 0.90 3.19
N ALA A 45 -5.55 1.72 3.47
CA ALA A 45 -6.32 1.65 4.71
C ALA A 45 -7.17 0.36 4.79
N ILE A 46 -7.80 -0.06 3.70
CA ILE A 46 -8.62 -1.28 3.64
C ILE A 46 -7.75 -2.52 3.85
N VAL A 47 -6.68 -2.65 3.09
CA VAL A 47 -5.80 -3.82 3.16
C VAL A 47 -5.03 -3.84 4.48
N GLY A 48 -4.50 -2.69 4.90
CA GLY A 48 -3.79 -2.59 6.18
C GLY A 48 -4.71 -2.80 7.39
N GLY A 49 -5.94 -2.32 7.31
CA GLY A 49 -7.01 -2.51 8.28
C GLY A 49 -7.55 -3.95 8.36
N GLY A 50 -7.03 -4.88 7.53
CA GLY A 50 -7.39 -6.30 7.59
C GLY A 50 -8.66 -6.65 6.81
N GLN A 51 -9.02 -5.85 5.80
CA GLN A 51 -10.18 -6.09 4.94
C GLN A 51 -9.80 -6.20 3.45
N PRO A 52 -8.79 -7.03 3.07
CA PRO A 52 -8.29 -7.09 1.70
C PRO A 52 -9.34 -7.50 0.66
N SER A 53 -10.39 -8.23 1.07
CA SER A 53 -11.49 -8.68 0.21
C SER A 53 -12.28 -7.54 -0.46
N PHE A 54 -12.20 -6.29 0.03
CA PHE A 54 -12.81 -5.14 -0.64
C PHE A 54 -11.93 -4.48 -1.71
N ALA A 55 -10.67 -4.89 -1.86
CA ALA A 55 -9.79 -4.44 -2.94
C ALA A 55 -10.35 -4.71 -4.35
N PRO A 56 -10.89 -5.90 -4.68
CA PRO A 56 -11.57 -6.13 -5.97
C PRO A 56 -12.80 -5.24 -6.17
N LEU A 57 -13.55 -4.94 -5.10
CA LEU A 57 -14.71 -4.06 -5.17
C LEU A 57 -14.28 -2.62 -5.53
N LEU A 58 -13.22 -2.12 -4.91
CA LEU A 58 -12.62 -0.83 -5.24
C LEU A 58 -12.15 -0.79 -6.70
N TYR A 59 -11.46 -1.84 -7.18
CA TYR A 59 -11.04 -1.93 -8.59
C TYR A 59 -12.23 -1.87 -9.55
N LYS A 60 -13.31 -2.63 -9.28
CA LYS A 60 -14.55 -2.58 -10.08
C LYS A 60 -15.13 -1.18 -10.19
N GLN A 61 -15.12 -0.40 -9.10
CA GLN A 61 -15.61 0.99 -9.12
C GLN A 61 -14.69 1.92 -9.90
N LEU A 62 -13.37 1.70 -9.86
CA LEU A 62 -12.41 2.53 -10.57
C LEU A 62 -12.51 2.31 -12.09
N ILE A 63 -12.61 1.08 -12.57
CA ILE A 63 -12.67 0.79 -14.01
C ILE A 63 -13.96 1.26 -14.69
N GLN A 64 -15.02 1.54 -13.92
CA GLN A 64 -16.26 2.14 -14.44
C GLN A 64 -16.09 3.62 -14.81
N ARG A 65 -15.00 4.27 -14.40
CA ARG A 65 -14.79 5.70 -14.61
C ARG A 65 -14.35 6.02 -16.04
N PRO A 66 -14.67 7.22 -16.55
CA PRO A 66 -14.30 7.63 -17.91
C PRO A 66 -12.79 7.57 -18.21
N GLU A 67 -11.93 7.66 -17.20
CA GLU A 67 -10.46 7.60 -17.38
C GLU A 67 -9.91 6.18 -17.61
N HIS A 68 -10.74 5.15 -17.46
CA HIS A 68 -10.33 3.74 -17.44
C HIS A 68 -11.08 2.87 -18.47
N GLN A 69 -11.49 3.46 -19.59
CA GLN A 69 -12.33 2.81 -20.60
C GLN A 69 -11.55 1.92 -21.57
N SER A 70 -10.24 2.13 -21.73
CA SER A 70 -9.38 1.31 -22.60
C SER A 70 -8.47 0.37 -21.80
N PRO A 71 -8.05 -0.79 -22.38
CA PRO A 71 -7.12 -1.70 -21.70
C PRO A 71 -5.82 -1.04 -21.23
N PRO A 72 -5.13 -0.18 -22.02
CA PRO A 72 -3.92 0.50 -21.54
C PRO A 72 -4.14 1.38 -20.30
N GLN A 73 -5.32 2.01 -20.19
CA GLN A 73 -5.67 2.81 -19.02
C GLN A 73 -5.94 1.94 -17.78
N ARG A 74 -6.57 0.78 -17.95
CA ARG A 74 -6.81 -0.18 -16.84
C ARG A 74 -5.52 -0.86 -16.40
N GLN A 75 -4.64 -1.20 -17.34
CA GLN A 75 -3.28 -1.67 -17.05
C GLN A 75 -2.47 -0.62 -16.27
N ALA A 76 -2.56 0.66 -16.66
CA ALA A 76 -1.92 1.75 -15.92
C ALA A 76 -2.47 1.92 -14.51
N LEU A 77 -3.79 1.79 -14.32
CA LEU A 77 -4.41 1.74 -13.01
C LEU A 77 -3.88 0.56 -12.20
N MET A 78 -3.86 -0.65 -12.77
CA MET A 78 -3.39 -1.85 -12.09
C MET A 78 -1.93 -1.72 -11.66
N ARG A 79 -1.05 -1.10 -12.45
CA ARG A 79 0.32 -0.78 -12.03
C ARG A 79 0.35 0.06 -10.77
N ARG A 80 -0.52 1.07 -10.64
CA ARG A 80 -0.60 1.93 -9.44
C ARG A 80 -1.13 1.17 -8.22
N LEU A 81 -2.11 0.28 -8.42
CA LEU A 81 -2.64 -0.56 -7.35
C LEU A 81 -1.59 -1.58 -6.88
N ARG A 82 -0.93 -2.29 -7.82
CA ARG A 82 0.20 -3.20 -7.53
C ARG A 82 1.30 -2.49 -6.77
N GLU A 83 1.66 -1.29 -7.21
CA GLU A 83 2.68 -0.47 -6.54
C GLU A 83 2.27 -0.13 -5.11
N THR A 84 1.01 0.28 -4.90
CA THR A 84 0.48 0.57 -3.56
C THR A 84 0.53 -0.65 -2.64
N LEU A 85 0.12 -1.82 -3.14
CA LEU A 85 0.10 -3.08 -2.39
C LEU A 85 1.51 -3.56 -2.08
N PHE A 86 2.42 -3.48 -3.06
CA PHE A 86 3.82 -3.81 -2.86
C PHE A 86 4.40 -2.96 -1.72
N LYS A 87 4.17 -1.65 -1.78
CA LYS A 87 4.62 -0.70 -0.75
C LYS A 87 4.06 -0.97 0.64
N LEU A 88 2.91 -1.60 0.71
CA LEU A 88 2.26 -1.91 1.98
C LEU A 88 2.86 -3.14 2.67
N ILE A 89 3.55 -4.02 1.94
CA ILE A 89 4.15 -5.26 2.47
C ILE A 89 5.04 -4.97 3.69
N VAL A 90 5.82 -3.89 3.63
CA VAL A 90 6.76 -3.50 4.71
C VAL A 90 6.08 -3.09 6.00
N ILE A 91 4.81 -2.68 5.94
CA ILE A 91 4.05 -2.19 7.09
C ILE A 91 3.15 -3.30 7.64
N VAL A 92 2.53 -4.10 6.77
CA VAL A 92 1.43 -5.02 7.16
C VAL A 92 1.73 -6.49 6.87
N GLY A 93 2.93 -6.80 6.38
CA GLY A 93 3.35 -8.11 5.93
C GLY A 93 2.85 -8.46 4.53
N VAL A 94 3.37 -9.56 3.98
CA VAL A 94 3.12 -9.98 2.58
C VAL A 94 1.71 -10.54 2.34
N CYS A 95 1.10 -11.20 3.34
CA CYS A 95 -0.10 -12.00 3.11
C CYS A 95 -1.30 -11.17 2.66
N LYS A 96 -1.60 -10.05 3.34
CA LYS A 96 -2.79 -9.24 3.04
C LYS A 96 -2.70 -8.53 1.68
N PRO A 97 -1.57 -7.88 1.32
CA PRO A 97 -1.43 -7.30 -0.01
C PRO A 97 -1.48 -8.36 -1.12
N LEU A 98 -0.92 -9.56 -0.88
CA LEU A 98 -0.93 -10.64 -1.85
C LEU A 98 -2.35 -11.19 -2.08
N GLU A 99 -3.13 -11.38 -1.02
CA GLU A 99 -4.56 -11.73 -1.11
C GLU A 99 -5.33 -10.71 -1.95
N ALA A 100 -5.14 -9.41 -1.68
CA ALA A 100 -5.76 -8.35 -2.47
C ALA A 100 -5.36 -8.40 -3.96
N VAL A 101 -4.10 -8.73 -4.28
CA VAL A 101 -3.66 -8.92 -5.67
C VAL A 101 -4.37 -10.11 -6.33
N PHE A 102 -4.47 -11.25 -5.64
CA PHE A 102 -5.15 -12.44 -6.17
C PHE A 102 -6.62 -12.17 -6.44
N ASP A 103 -7.30 -11.50 -5.52
CA ASP A 103 -8.72 -11.17 -5.66
C ASP A 103 -8.98 -10.18 -6.81
N ILE A 104 -8.10 -9.19 -6.99
CA ILE A 104 -8.18 -8.28 -8.14
C ILE A 104 -7.89 -9.04 -9.45
N ASP A 105 -6.87 -9.91 -9.50
CA ASP A 105 -6.54 -10.67 -10.71
C ASP A 105 -7.69 -11.60 -11.13
N ALA A 106 -8.38 -12.21 -10.16
CA ALA A 106 -9.52 -13.11 -10.39
C ALA A 106 -10.69 -12.44 -11.13
N ILE A 107 -10.84 -11.12 -11.00
CA ILE A 107 -11.89 -10.34 -11.67
C ILE A 107 -11.37 -9.52 -12.86
N THR A 108 -10.05 -9.54 -13.12
CA THR A 108 -9.42 -8.76 -14.18
C THR A 108 -9.61 -9.46 -15.53
N ALA A 109 -10.14 -8.74 -16.51
CA ALA A 109 -10.35 -9.27 -17.85
C ALA A 109 -9.01 -9.64 -18.53
N PRO A 110 -8.94 -10.68 -19.37
CA PRO A 110 -7.70 -11.12 -20.00
C PRO A 110 -6.93 -10.01 -20.74
N GLU A 111 -7.63 -9.12 -21.43
CA GLU A 111 -7.07 -7.98 -22.16
C GLU A 111 -6.46 -6.90 -21.25
N ASP A 112 -6.87 -6.86 -19.98
CA ASP A 112 -6.42 -5.88 -18.99
C ASP A 112 -5.22 -6.37 -18.18
N LYS A 113 -4.82 -7.63 -18.35
CA LYS A 113 -3.66 -8.19 -17.66
C LYS A 113 -2.38 -7.53 -18.16
N ASP A 114 -1.67 -6.90 -17.24
CA ASP A 114 -0.40 -6.24 -17.49
C ASP A 114 0.77 -7.11 -17.03
N TYR A 115 1.55 -7.59 -17.99
CA TYR A 115 2.76 -8.41 -17.73
C TYR A 115 4.02 -7.56 -17.61
N SER A 116 3.92 -6.23 -17.65
CA SER A 116 5.07 -5.37 -17.42
C SER A 116 5.54 -5.46 -15.97
N PHE A 117 6.86 -5.39 -15.81
CA PHE A 117 7.54 -5.49 -14.53
C PHE A 117 8.33 -4.21 -14.24
N SER A 118 7.84 -3.42 -13.28
CA SER A 118 8.44 -2.11 -12.95
C SER A 118 9.82 -2.18 -12.29
N ARG A 119 10.28 -3.39 -11.93
CA ARG A 119 11.50 -3.63 -11.16
C ARG A 119 12.49 -4.53 -11.91
N GLU A 120 12.37 -4.61 -13.23
CA GLU A 120 13.30 -5.37 -14.06
C GLU A 120 14.73 -4.81 -13.88
N GLY A 121 15.67 -5.68 -13.49
CA GLY A 121 17.06 -5.30 -13.25
C GLY A 121 17.35 -4.54 -11.95
N TRP A 122 16.37 -4.39 -11.05
CA TRP A 122 16.58 -3.76 -9.74
C TRP A 122 17.59 -4.56 -8.88
N GLN A 123 18.40 -3.87 -8.06
CA GLN A 123 19.45 -4.47 -7.21
C GLN A 123 19.45 -3.87 -5.79
N CYS A 124 19.63 -4.72 -4.77
CA CYS A 124 19.89 -4.38 -3.37
C CYS A 124 21.39 -4.04 -3.19
N ASP A 125 21.84 -2.92 -3.75
CA ASP A 125 23.25 -2.52 -3.74
C ASP A 125 23.54 -1.36 -2.76
N GLU A 126 24.83 -1.04 -2.58
CA GLU A 126 25.26 0.07 -1.73
C GLU A 126 24.68 1.42 -2.19
N ALA A 127 24.46 1.59 -3.50
CA ALA A 127 23.87 2.80 -4.04
C ALA A 127 22.40 2.94 -3.62
N ASN A 128 21.68 1.84 -3.52
CA ASN A 128 20.34 1.78 -3.00
C ASN A 128 20.28 2.09 -1.50
N ALA A 129 21.12 1.44 -0.70
CA ALA A 129 21.23 1.70 0.74
C ALA A 129 21.51 3.20 1.02
N LYS A 130 22.40 3.81 0.22
CA LYS A 130 22.70 5.25 0.32
C LYS A 130 21.47 6.12 0.06
N ARG A 131 20.66 5.81 -0.97
CA ARG A 131 19.42 6.57 -1.25
C ARG A 131 18.40 6.43 -0.12
N GLY A 132 18.25 5.23 0.42
CA GLY A 132 17.39 4.97 1.58
C GLY A 132 17.80 5.82 2.78
N TRP A 133 19.10 5.84 3.09
CA TRP A 133 19.66 6.65 4.18
C TRP A 133 19.45 8.16 3.97
N GLU A 134 19.71 8.67 2.77
CA GLU A 134 19.51 10.09 2.45
C GLU A 134 18.04 10.50 2.61
N TRP A 135 17.10 9.64 2.24
CA TRP A 135 15.68 9.88 2.40
C TRP A 135 15.25 9.83 3.87
N GLN A 136 15.65 8.80 4.62
CA GLN A 136 15.36 8.67 6.05
C GLN A 136 15.92 9.88 6.83
N SER A 137 17.15 10.28 6.51
CA SER A 137 17.82 11.44 7.12
C SER A 137 17.06 12.74 6.89
N ARG A 138 16.32 12.88 5.79
CA ARG A 138 15.46 14.05 5.54
C ARG A 138 14.17 14.02 6.36
N LEU A 139 13.62 12.85 6.61
CA LEU A 139 12.38 12.71 7.40
C LEU A 139 12.62 12.87 8.89
N TYR A 140 13.69 12.26 9.41
CA TYR A 140 13.99 12.24 10.84
C TYR A 140 15.09 13.23 11.23
N GLN A 141 15.21 14.35 10.49
CA GLN A 141 16.17 15.41 10.78
C GLN A 141 16.08 15.81 12.26
N GLY A 142 17.19 15.69 12.98
CA GLY A 142 17.31 16.04 14.39
C GLY A 142 16.91 14.96 15.40
N ASN A 143 16.23 13.87 14.99
CA ASN A 143 15.77 12.81 15.90
C ASN A 143 16.50 11.46 15.73
N GLN A 144 17.33 11.34 14.68
CA GLN A 144 17.98 10.08 14.35
C GLN A 144 18.82 9.50 15.50
N GLY A 145 19.60 10.33 16.21
CA GLY A 145 20.42 9.87 17.33
C GLY A 145 19.59 9.31 18.49
N ALA A 146 18.47 9.96 18.83
CA ALA A 146 17.57 9.48 19.88
C ALA A 146 16.87 8.17 19.50
N ILE A 147 16.52 7.99 18.23
CA ILE A 147 15.96 6.72 17.71
C ILE A 147 17.02 5.61 17.80
N ASP A 148 18.24 5.89 17.36
CA ASP A 148 19.35 4.94 17.39
C ASP A 148 19.67 4.51 18.85
N ASP A 149 19.63 5.44 19.80
CA ASP A 149 19.85 5.16 21.23
C ASP A 149 18.77 4.25 21.84
N VAL A 150 17.49 4.48 21.49
CA VAL A 150 16.39 3.60 21.93
C VAL A 150 16.56 2.18 21.35
N LEU A 151 16.94 2.09 20.07
CA LEU A 151 17.12 0.83 19.37
C LEU A 151 18.43 0.12 19.75
N ALA A 152 19.36 0.77 20.44
CA ALA A 152 20.61 0.14 20.90
C ALA A 152 20.38 -1.06 21.82
N SER A 153 19.28 -1.04 22.60
CA SER A 153 18.84 -2.15 23.45
C SER A 153 18.00 -3.20 22.71
N GLN A 154 17.52 -2.87 21.50
CA GLN A 154 16.66 -3.69 20.65
C GLN A 154 17.43 -4.03 19.37
N ARG A 155 18.55 -4.75 19.51
CA ARG A 155 19.52 -4.96 18.42
C ARG A 155 18.95 -5.60 17.17
N ASP A 156 17.85 -6.33 17.28
CA ASP A 156 17.13 -6.91 16.14
C ASP A 156 16.37 -5.86 15.30
N PHE A 157 16.24 -4.63 15.79
CA PHE A 157 15.62 -3.49 15.11
C PHE A 157 16.60 -2.32 14.88
N GLY A 158 17.84 -2.44 15.36
CA GLY A 158 18.88 -1.44 15.16
C GLY A 158 19.36 -1.38 13.72
N ARG A 159 20.12 -0.35 13.36
CA ARG A 159 20.53 -0.09 11.96
C ARG A 159 21.19 -1.28 11.23
N ASN A 160 22.01 -2.06 11.93
CA ASN A 160 22.72 -3.21 11.35
C ASN A 160 22.05 -4.54 11.77
N SER A 161 20.74 -4.50 11.93
CA SER A 161 19.97 -5.63 12.41
C SER A 161 19.40 -6.45 11.27
N PHE A 162 19.08 -7.71 11.59
CA PHE A 162 18.36 -8.58 10.69
C PHE A 162 16.99 -8.01 10.27
N ALA A 163 16.29 -7.25 11.12
CA ALA A 163 15.05 -6.60 10.68
C ALA A 163 15.31 -5.45 9.71
N THR A 164 16.42 -4.73 9.82
CA THR A 164 16.81 -3.72 8.82
C THR A 164 17.27 -4.37 7.53
N GLU A 165 17.95 -5.51 7.56
CA GLU A 165 18.27 -6.27 6.34
C GLU A 165 17.00 -6.81 5.66
N ILE A 166 16.04 -7.36 6.42
CA ILE A 166 14.74 -7.78 5.87
C ILE A 166 13.95 -6.58 5.36
N LEU A 167 13.93 -5.47 6.09
CA LEU A 167 13.23 -4.27 5.66
C LEU A 167 13.95 -3.59 4.50
N ASP A 168 15.26 -3.70 4.35
CA ASP A 168 15.94 -3.29 3.13
C ASP A 168 15.46 -4.25 2.03
N GLU A 169 15.64 -5.56 2.14
CA GLU A 169 15.12 -6.53 1.15
C GLU A 169 13.62 -6.38 0.79
N GLN A 170 12.76 -5.98 1.74
CA GLN A 170 11.32 -5.79 1.53
C GLN A 170 10.91 -4.35 1.18
N ALA A 171 11.56 -3.33 1.73
CA ALA A 171 11.29 -1.90 1.52
C ALA A 171 12.09 -1.26 0.39
N ASP A 172 13.01 -2.02 -0.17
CA ASP A 172 13.85 -1.72 -1.33
C ASP A 172 13.12 -1.42 -2.64
N HIS A 173 11.81 -1.50 -2.57
CA HIS A 173 10.89 -1.31 -3.67
C HIS A 173 9.90 -0.18 -3.42
N VAL A 174 9.97 0.50 -2.26
CA VAL A 174 8.96 1.49 -1.83
C VAL A 174 9.31 2.90 -2.28
N TRP A 175 10.58 3.17 -2.57
CA TRP A 175 11.09 4.54 -2.58
C TRP A 175 11.71 5.02 -3.90
N THR A 176 11.61 4.26 -4.99
CA THR A 176 12.23 4.64 -6.29
C THR A 176 11.30 5.26 -7.34
N LEU A 177 10.01 5.50 -7.07
CA LEU A 177 9.15 6.24 -8.02
C LEU A 177 8.27 7.27 -7.30
N SER A 178 8.74 8.52 -7.34
CA SER A 178 7.94 9.73 -7.25
C SER A 178 8.57 10.81 -8.12
N VAL A 179 8.50 10.60 -9.45
CA VAL A 179 8.38 11.64 -10.46
C VAL A 179 7.45 11.12 -11.55
#